data_AF-A0AA36MN89-F1
#
_entry.id   AF-A0AA36MN89-F1
#
_cell.length_a   1.000
_cell.length_b   1.000
_cell.length_c   1.000
_cell.angle_alpha   90.00
_cell.angle_beta   90.00
_cell.angle_gamma   90.00
#
_symmetry.space_group_name_H-M   'P 1'
#
loop_
_entity.id
_entity.type
_entity.pdbx_description
1 polymer ?
#
loop_
_entity_poly.entity_id
_entity_poly.type
_entity_poly.pdbx_seq_one_letter_code
_entity_poly.pdbx_strand_id
1 'polypeptide(L)'
;MAPSIKEQREQLQRAIAVCLEQTRRVQQDIAAAAAEDLASQEELAQRQLDRAKEEPDSAGQRRGVLDFQGRICRIAAPSSCESQALEDELHGLRCRTEELERRLSFGLFRRWRRRLDQELYAGGCVERTNDVGRLSKDQGFAAAEDLARRKGLARQLKGQREQLALKLTEAQRGLLRLRSEARAMQQETNDLCCQLAEERRKTNEWWDWHMTRLPQYHDDLQKLRQVEACDCRMAILKCEKKA
;
A
#
# COMPACT_ATOMS: atom_id res chain seq x y z
N MET A 1 6.54 -19.95 28.42
CA MET A 1 6.87 -21.26 27.81
C MET A 1 7.14 -21.03 26.34
N ALA A 2 8.28 -21.47 25.83
CA ALA A 2 8.59 -21.34 24.40
C ALA A 2 7.71 -22.30 23.58
N PRO A 3 7.17 -21.88 22.43
CA PRO A 3 6.35 -22.74 21.58
C PRO A 3 7.18 -23.90 21.03
N SER A 4 6.54 -25.05 20.80
CA SER A 4 7.20 -26.21 20.21
C SER A 4 7.58 -25.93 18.74
N ILE A 5 8.59 -26.64 18.22
CA ILE A 5 9.04 -26.51 16.82
C ILE A 5 7.88 -26.76 15.83
N LYS A 6 6.95 -27.65 16.19
CA LYS A 6 5.75 -27.92 15.41
C LYS A 6 4.80 -26.71 15.39
N GLU A 7 4.55 -26.10 16.53
CA GLU A 7 3.72 -24.89 16.64
C GLU A 7 4.36 -23.70 15.90
N GLN A 8 5.68 -23.53 15.98
CA GLN A 8 6.40 -22.50 15.24
C GLN A 8 6.28 -22.69 13.72
N ARG A 9 6.37 -23.94 13.23
CA ARG A 9 6.13 -24.25 11.80
C ARG A 9 4.71 -23.94 11.35
N GLU A 10 3.72 -24.34 12.14
CA GLU A 10 2.32 -24.04 11.83
C GLU A 10 2.05 -22.54 11.84
N GLN A 11 2.63 -21.80 12.77
CA GLN A 11 2.55 -20.33 12.83
C GLN A 11 3.19 -19.68 11.60
N LEU A 12 4.39 -20.12 11.19
CA LEU A 12 5.06 -19.61 9.99
C LEU A 12 4.27 -19.93 8.72
N GLN A 13 3.70 -21.13 8.61
CA GLN A 13 2.85 -21.50 7.46
C GLN A 13 1.60 -20.64 7.39
N ARG A 14 0.94 -20.38 8.51
CA ARG A 14 -0.21 -19.47 8.58
C ARG A 14 0.19 -18.04 8.22
N ALA A 15 1.32 -17.55 8.72
CA ALA A 15 1.84 -16.23 8.40
C ALA A 15 2.14 -16.07 6.90
N ILE A 16 2.76 -17.08 6.27
CA ILE A 16 3.01 -17.10 4.82
C ILE A 16 1.68 -17.06 4.05
N ALA A 17 0.69 -17.87 4.45
CA ALA A 17 -0.62 -17.88 3.81
C ALA A 17 -1.31 -16.50 3.88
N VAL A 18 -1.27 -15.85 5.05
CA VAL A 18 -1.81 -14.50 5.23
C VAL A 18 -1.08 -13.48 4.35
N CYS A 19 0.25 -13.53 4.27
CA CYS A 19 1.01 -12.63 3.39
C CYS A 19 0.74 -12.87 1.90
N LEU A 20 0.52 -14.13 1.49
CA LEU A 20 0.12 -14.45 0.11
C LEU A 20 -1.25 -13.88 -0.22
N GLU A 21 -2.22 -14.01 0.69
CA GLU A 21 -3.54 -13.39 0.50
C GLU A 21 -3.45 -11.88 0.43
N GLN A 22 -2.69 -11.24 1.32
CA GLN A 22 -2.47 -9.79 1.28
C GLN A 22 -1.84 -9.36 -0.05
N THR A 23 -0.84 -10.09 -0.54
CA THR A 23 -0.21 -9.83 -1.85
C THR A 23 -1.24 -9.93 -2.97
N ARG A 24 -2.08 -10.97 -2.96
CA ARG A 24 -3.13 -11.16 -3.97
C ARG A 24 -4.18 -10.04 -3.93
N ARG A 25 -4.60 -9.61 -2.73
CA ARG A 25 -5.54 -8.48 -2.54
C ARG A 25 -4.95 -7.19 -3.08
N VAL A 26 -3.70 -6.86 -2.74
CA VAL A 26 -3.02 -5.65 -3.26
C VAL A 26 -2.87 -5.71 -4.79
N GLN A 27 -2.60 -6.88 -5.37
CA GLN A 27 -2.58 -7.05 -6.83
C GLN A 27 -3.95 -6.83 -7.47
N GLN A 28 -5.03 -7.30 -6.82
CA GLN A 28 -6.39 -7.03 -7.27
C GLN A 28 -6.74 -5.54 -7.16
N ASP A 29 -6.33 -4.87 -6.08
CA ASP A 29 -6.54 -3.43 -5.90
C ASP A 29 -5.79 -2.62 -6.97
N ILE A 30 -4.56 -3.02 -7.33
CA ILE A 30 -3.80 -2.41 -8.43
C ILE A 30 -4.53 -2.61 -9.77
N ALA A 31 -5.07 -3.81 -10.02
CA ALA A 31 -5.82 -4.08 -11.24
C ALA A 31 -7.14 -3.30 -11.29
N ALA A 32 -7.85 -3.18 -10.16
CA ALA A 32 -9.06 -2.38 -10.04
C ALA A 32 -8.77 -0.89 -10.26
N ALA A 33 -7.72 -0.34 -9.63
CA ALA A 33 -7.30 1.03 -9.86
C ALA A 33 -6.94 1.29 -11.34
N ALA A 34 -6.28 0.34 -12.00
CA ALA A 34 -6.00 0.43 -13.43
C ALA A 34 -7.27 0.39 -14.30
N ALA A 35 -8.31 -0.36 -13.89
CA ALA A 35 -9.60 -0.38 -14.57
C ALA A 35 -10.38 0.93 -14.35
N GLU A 36 -10.34 1.51 -13.16
CA GLU A 36 -10.92 2.83 -12.86
C GLU A 36 -10.22 3.96 -13.66
N ASP A 37 -8.90 3.86 -13.83
CA ASP A 37 -8.14 4.76 -14.70
C ASP A 37 -8.60 4.70 -16.16
N LEU A 38 -8.87 3.49 -16.67
CA LEU A 38 -9.39 3.30 -18.03
C LEU A 38 -10.83 3.79 -18.16
N ALA A 39 -11.71 3.42 -17.23
CA ALA A 39 -13.10 3.84 -17.22
C ALA A 39 -13.25 5.37 -17.11
N SER A 40 -12.44 6.02 -16.27
CA SER A 40 -12.45 7.49 -16.15
C SER A 40 -11.92 8.17 -17.41
N GLN A 41 -10.98 7.56 -18.14
CA GLN A 41 -10.55 8.05 -19.46
C GLN A 41 -11.64 7.87 -20.52
N GLU A 42 -12.35 6.74 -20.53
CA GLU A 42 -13.45 6.45 -21.44
C GLU A 42 -14.65 7.39 -21.20
N GLU A 43 -15.07 7.60 -19.95
CA GLU A 43 -16.14 8.55 -19.60
C GLU A 43 -15.79 9.98 -20.02
N LEU A 44 -14.52 10.38 -19.88
CA LEU A 44 -14.06 11.69 -20.33
C LEU A 44 -14.08 11.82 -21.86
N ALA A 45 -13.76 10.74 -22.58
CA ALA A 45 -13.86 10.71 -24.04
C ALA A 45 -15.33 10.75 -24.51
N GLN A 46 -16.23 10.05 -23.83
CA GLN A 46 -17.67 10.09 -24.10
C GLN A 46 -18.29 11.46 -23.80
N ARG A 47 -17.97 12.08 -22.67
CA ARG A 47 -18.45 13.45 -22.37
C ARG A 47 -17.96 14.49 -23.38
N GLN A 48 -16.79 14.29 -23.99
CA GLN A 48 -16.32 15.14 -25.09
C GLN A 48 -17.14 14.92 -26.37
N LEU A 49 -17.55 13.68 -26.64
CA LEU A 49 -18.40 13.34 -27.80
C LEU A 49 -19.84 13.82 -27.62
N ASP A 50 -20.41 13.68 -26.42
CA ASP A 50 -21.80 14.07 -26.15
C ASP A 50 -21.96 15.59 -26.12
N ARG A 51 -21.01 16.33 -25.51
CA ARG A 51 -20.98 17.80 -25.61
C ARG A 51 -20.78 18.31 -27.03
N ALA A 52 -20.09 17.56 -27.89
CA ALA A 52 -19.96 17.90 -29.30
C ALA A 52 -21.25 17.62 -30.11
N LYS A 53 -22.17 16.81 -29.58
CA LYS A 53 -23.47 16.50 -30.20
C LYS A 53 -24.62 17.38 -29.68
N GLU A 54 -24.50 17.95 -28.48
CA GLU A 54 -25.62 18.63 -27.81
C GLU A 54 -25.89 20.10 -28.21
N GLU A 55 -25.13 20.77 -29.11
CA GLU A 55 -25.55 22.10 -29.58
C GLU A 55 -25.26 22.41 -31.07
N PRO A 56 -26.32 22.52 -31.88
CA PRO A 56 -26.69 23.74 -32.59
C PRO A 56 -27.95 24.33 -31.92
N ASP A 57 -27.99 25.64 -31.66
CA ASP A 57 -29.20 26.47 -31.39
C ASP A 57 -29.22 27.34 -30.12
N SER A 58 -28.11 27.52 -29.40
CA SER A 58 -28.05 28.49 -28.27
C SER A 58 -27.50 29.88 -28.65
N ALA A 59 -27.75 30.35 -29.88
CA ALA A 59 -27.41 31.72 -30.30
C ALA A 59 -28.58 32.69 -30.07
N GLY A 60 -28.93 32.96 -28.82
CA GLY A 60 -29.89 34.03 -28.56
C GLY A 60 -30.48 34.03 -27.17
N GLN A 61 -29.90 34.83 -26.27
CA GLN A 61 -30.60 35.70 -25.31
C GLN A 61 -29.70 36.01 -24.11
N ARG A 62 -29.30 37.28 -23.96
CA ARG A 62 -29.74 38.15 -22.85
C ARG A 62 -29.02 39.50 -22.89
N ARG A 63 -29.85 40.52 -23.13
CA ARG A 63 -29.65 41.96 -22.92
C ARG A 63 -30.05 42.29 -21.47
N GLY A 64 -29.47 43.35 -20.91
CA GLY A 64 -29.82 43.93 -19.60
C GLY A 64 -28.91 43.41 -18.47
N VAL A 65 -28.32 44.22 -17.60
CA VAL A 65 -28.79 45.49 -17.02
C VAL A 65 -27.54 46.30 -16.63
N LEU A 66 -27.42 47.52 -17.18
CA LEU A 66 -26.70 48.61 -16.54
C LEU A 66 -27.74 49.38 -15.74
N ASP A 67 -27.62 49.39 -14.42
CA ASP A 67 -28.28 50.36 -13.55
C ASP A 67 -27.75 50.16 -12.13
N PHE A 68 -26.68 50.88 -11.77
CA PHE A 68 -26.37 51.24 -10.39
C PHE A 68 -25.48 52.49 -10.40
N GLN A 69 -26.06 53.60 -10.86
CA GLN A 69 -25.53 54.93 -10.59
C GLN A 69 -26.69 55.81 -10.13
N GLY A 70 -27.01 55.71 -8.85
CA GLY A 70 -28.10 56.48 -8.28
C GLY A 70 -28.19 56.28 -6.79
N ARG A 71 -27.88 57.38 -6.09
CA ARG A 71 -28.06 57.62 -4.64
C ARG A 71 -26.84 57.26 -3.81
N ILE A 72 -26.06 58.28 -3.43
CA ILE A 72 -26.08 58.84 -2.07
C ILE A 72 -25.43 60.23 -2.16
N CYS A 73 -26.25 61.28 -2.14
CA CYS A 73 -25.84 62.61 -1.71
C CYS A 73 -26.91 63.07 -0.73
N ARG A 74 -26.54 63.12 0.55
CA ARG A 74 -27.09 63.97 1.62
C ARG A 74 -26.50 63.42 2.92
N ILE A 75 -25.70 64.23 3.60
CA ILE A 75 -25.92 64.63 5.00
C ILE A 75 -24.92 65.76 5.30
N ALA A 76 -25.38 66.67 6.14
CA ALA A 76 -24.76 67.92 6.53
C ALA A 76 -23.39 67.77 7.20
N ALA A 77 -22.61 68.85 7.15
CA ALA A 77 -21.28 68.95 7.77
C ALA A 77 -21.33 68.75 9.29
N PRO A 78 -20.40 67.95 9.86
CA PRO A 78 -20.22 67.93 11.29
C PRO A 78 -18.86 68.49 11.75
N SER A 79 -18.74 68.63 13.06
CA SER A 79 -17.63 69.24 13.79
C SER A 79 -16.31 68.44 13.68
N SER A 80 -15.16 69.05 13.99
CA SER A 80 -13.82 68.54 13.62
C SER A 80 -13.41 67.17 14.16
N CYS A 81 -14.10 66.61 15.16
CA CYS A 81 -13.88 65.22 15.61
C CYS A 81 -14.70 64.20 14.81
N GLU A 82 -15.84 64.61 14.26
CA GLU A 82 -16.66 63.79 13.37
C GLU A 82 -16.05 63.70 11.97
N SER A 83 -15.25 64.69 11.55
CA SER A 83 -14.48 64.64 10.31
C SER A 83 -13.51 63.45 10.27
N GLN A 84 -12.84 63.14 11.38
CA GLN A 84 -11.88 62.04 11.43
C GLN A 84 -12.58 60.67 11.42
N ALA A 85 -13.70 60.53 12.13
CA ALA A 85 -14.54 59.34 12.09
C ALA A 85 -15.17 59.13 10.70
N LEU A 86 -15.57 60.21 10.03
CA LEU A 86 -16.06 60.18 8.64
C LEU A 86 -14.94 59.88 7.64
N GLU A 87 -13.72 60.34 7.87
CA GLU A 87 -12.54 60.00 7.07
C GLU A 87 -12.21 58.50 7.19
N ASP A 88 -12.28 57.94 8.40
CA ASP A 88 -12.10 56.51 8.66
C ASP A 88 -13.23 55.67 8.03
N GLU A 89 -14.50 56.12 8.12
CA GLU A 89 -15.64 55.48 7.45
C GLU A 89 -15.51 55.57 5.92
N LEU A 90 -15.09 56.72 5.38
CA LEU A 90 -14.83 56.89 3.95
C LEU A 90 -13.68 55.99 3.48
N HIS A 91 -12.63 55.83 4.29
CA HIS A 91 -11.53 54.94 3.98
C HIS A 91 -11.97 53.46 4.01
N GLY A 92 -12.75 53.07 5.02
CA GLY A 92 -13.37 51.75 5.11
C GLY A 92 -14.32 51.44 3.95
N LEU A 93 -15.11 52.42 3.51
CA LEU A 93 -15.97 52.29 2.33
C LEU A 93 -15.16 52.17 1.05
N ARG A 94 -14.08 52.93 0.88
CA ARG A 94 -13.17 52.84 -0.28
C ARG A 94 -12.51 51.46 -0.40
N CYS A 95 -11.99 50.92 0.70
CA CYS A 95 -11.41 49.58 0.72
C CYS A 95 -12.45 48.50 0.35
N ARG A 96 -13.68 48.62 0.86
CA ARG A 96 -14.78 47.70 0.49
C ARG A 96 -15.18 47.83 -0.97
N THR A 97 -15.24 49.03 -1.52
CA THR A 97 -15.54 49.22 -2.96
C THR A 97 -14.42 48.68 -3.84
N GLU A 98 -13.15 48.88 -3.48
CA GLU A 98 -12.02 48.29 -4.22
C GLU A 98 -12.03 46.77 -4.18
N GLU A 99 -12.38 46.15 -3.04
CA GLU A 99 -12.54 44.70 -2.96
C GLU A 99 -13.71 44.17 -3.80
N LEU A 100 -14.83 44.90 -3.82
CA LEU A 100 -15.98 44.56 -4.66
C LEU A 100 -15.64 44.71 -6.14
N GLU A 101 -14.92 45.77 -6.53
CA GLU A 101 -14.42 45.98 -7.89
C GLU A 101 -13.41 44.90 -8.29
N ARG A 102 -12.51 44.48 -7.40
CA ARG A 102 -11.60 43.33 -7.61
C ARG A 102 -12.36 42.02 -7.80
N ARG A 103 -13.42 41.77 -7.02
CA ARG A 103 -14.28 40.59 -7.17
C ARG A 103 -15.09 40.65 -8.47
N LEU A 104 -15.61 41.82 -8.83
CA LEU A 104 -16.35 42.05 -10.07
C LEU A 104 -15.44 41.89 -11.29
N SER A 105 -14.26 42.51 -11.30
CA SER A 105 -13.26 42.38 -12.37
C SER A 105 -12.77 40.94 -12.53
N PHE A 106 -12.51 40.22 -11.44
CA PHE A 106 -12.19 38.80 -11.50
C PHE A 106 -13.36 37.94 -12.02
N GLY A 107 -14.59 38.27 -11.62
CA GLY A 107 -15.81 37.65 -12.12
C GLY A 107 -16.04 37.89 -13.61
N LEU A 108 -15.83 39.13 -14.07
CA LEU A 108 -15.89 39.53 -15.48
C LEU A 108 -14.82 38.83 -16.30
N PHE A 109 -13.58 38.76 -15.80
CA PHE A 109 -12.50 37.99 -16.42
C PHE A 109 -12.84 36.51 -16.54
N ARG A 110 -13.36 35.88 -15.48
CA ARG A 110 -13.79 34.47 -15.52
C ARG A 110 -14.92 34.25 -16.52
N ARG A 111 -15.90 35.15 -16.60
CA ARG A 111 -17.00 35.07 -17.58
C ARG A 111 -16.49 35.24 -19.01
N TRP A 112 -15.63 36.23 -19.24
CA TRP A 112 -15.00 36.45 -20.54
C TRP A 112 -14.17 35.24 -20.98
N ARG A 113 -13.33 34.71 -20.08
CA ARG A 113 -12.54 33.50 -20.34
C ARG A 113 -13.41 32.29 -20.65
N ARG A 114 -14.49 32.04 -19.88
CA ARG A 114 -15.42 30.92 -20.18
C ARG A 114 -16.06 31.07 -21.56
N ARG A 115 -16.44 32.29 -21.94
CA ARG A 115 -16.99 32.56 -23.25
C ARG A 115 -15.95 32.32 -24.35
N LEU A 116 -14.72 32.80 -24.17
CA LEU A 116 -13.61 32.54 -25.09
C LEU A 116 -13.32 31.02 -25.23
N ASP A 117 -13.30 30.29 -24.10
CA ASP A 117 -13.12 28.83 -24.09
C ASP A 117 -14.24 28.12 -24.89
N GLN A 118 -15.49 28.59 -24.81
CA GLN A 118 -16.62 28.07 -25.58
C GLN A 118 -16.50 28.37 -27.08
N GLU A 119 -16.15 29.60 -27.45
CA GLU A 119 -16.00 30.01 -28.86
C GLU A 119 -14.80 29.30 -29.53
N LEU A 120 -13.66 29.16 -28.83
CA LEU A 120 -12.51 28.40 -29.32
C LEU A 120 -12.82 26.91 -29.49
N TYR A 121 -13.64 26.35 -28.59
CA TYR A 121 -14.12 24.98 -28.71
C TYR A 121 -15.01 24.79 -29.94
N ALA A 122 -16.01 25.68 -30.11
CA ALA A 122 -16.90 25.67 -31.27
C ALA A 122 -16.13 25.84 -32.59
N GLY A 123 -15.17 26.77 -32.63
CA GLY A 123 -14.28 26.96 -33.78
C GLY A 123 -13.48 25.69 -34.13
N GLY A 124 -12.87 25.05 -33.14
CA GLY A 124 -12.14 23.78 -33.34
C GLY A 124 -13.05 22.62 -33.77
N CYS A 125 -14.31 22.58 -33.33
CA CYS A 125 -15.30 21.62 -33.82
C CYS A 125 -15.65 21.84 -35.29
N VAL A 126 -15.86 23.10 -35.70
CA VAL A 126 -16.15 23.47 -37.09
C VAL A 126 -14.98 23.15 -38.02
N GLU A 127 -13.75 23.42 -37.59
CA GLU A 127 -12.53 23.06 -38.34
C GLU A 127 -12.41 21.56 -38.57
N ARG A 128 -12.74 20.74 -37.55
CA ARG A 128 -12.75 19.27 -37.64
C ARG A 128 -13.84 18.73 -38.56
N THR A 129 -15.04 19.31 -38.54
CA THR A 129 -16.12 18.88 -39.45
C THR A 129 -15.85 19.25 -40.89
N ASN A 130 -15.08 20.32 -41.12
CA ASN A 130 -14.78 20.82 -42.46
C ASN A 130 -13.41 20.35 -43.00
N ASP A 131 -12.71 19.44 -42.29
CA ASP A 131 -11.36 18.97 -42.61
C ASP A 131 -10.36 20.11 -42.89
N VAL A 132 -10.57 21.27 -42.26
CA VAL A 132 -9.69 22.44 -42.42
C VAL A 132 -8.47 22.23 -41.54
N GLY A 133 -7.47 21.56 -42.10
CA GLY A 133 -6.22 21.20 -41.41
C GLY A 133 -6.29 19.80 -40.79
N ARG A 134 -5.16 19.06 -40.86
CA ARG A 134 -5.01 17.72 -40.27
C ARG A 134 -4.95 17.76 -38.73
N LEU A 135 -5.94 18.35 -38.09
CA LEU A 135 -6.07 18.32 -36.63
C LEU A 135 -6.61 16.95 -36.24
N SER A 136 -5.83 16.16 -35.50
CA SER A 136 -6.32 14.86 -35.01
C SER A 136 -7.52 15.07 -34.07
N LYS A 137 -8.37 14.04 -33.92
CA LYS A 137 -9.49 14.04 -32.96
C LYS A 137 -9.05 14.35 -31.51
N ASP A 138 -7.76 14.25 -31.23
CA ASP A 138 -7.16 14.52 -29.92
C ASP A 138 -6.70 15.98 -29.75
N GLN A 139 -6.52 16.74 -30.84
CA GLN A 139 -6.00 18.12 -30.84
C GLN A 139 -7.09 19.19 -30.72
N GLY A 140 -8.10 18.95 -29.90
CA GLY A 140 -9.22 19.87 -29.72
C GLY A 140 -8.89 20.90 -28.67
N PHE A 141 -9.34 22.14 -28.84
CA PHE A 141 -9.34 23.09 -27.74
C PHE A 141 -10.10 22.46 -26.57
N ALA A 142 -9.50 22.47 -25.38
CA ALA A 142 -10.12 21.96 -24.16
C ALA A 142 -10.26 23.12 -23.19
N ALA A 143 -11.45 23.30 -22.62
CA ALA A 143 -11.68 24.35 -21.64
C ALA A 143 -10.67 24.23 -20.49
N ALA A 144 -10.15 25.35 -20.03
CA ALA A 144 -9.09 25.32 -19.03
C ALA A 144 -9.57 24.78 -17.66
N GLU A 145 -10.89 24.77 -17.40
CA GLU A 145 -11.48 24.09 -16.24
C GLU A 145 -11.39 22.55 -16.36
N ASP A 146 -11.63 21.99 -17.55
CA ASP A 146 -11.55 20.55 -17.80
C ASP A 146 -10.10 20.05 -17.75
N LEU A 147 -9.14 20.84 -18.26
CA LEU A 147 -7.71 20.57 -18.12
C LEU A 147 -7.26 20.57 -16.65
N ALA A 148 -7.76 21.50 -15.84
CA ALA A 148 -7.44 21.55 -14.41
C ALA A 148 -8.00 20.33 -13.66
N ARG A 149 -9.24 19.92 -13.96
CA ARG A 149 -9.85 18.71 -13.40
C ARG A 149 -9.05 17.45 -13.77
N ARG A 150 -8.66 17.31 -15.04
CA ARG A 150 -7.83 16.19 -15.52
C ARG A 150 -6.48 16.13 -14.82
N LYS A 151 -5.80 17.27 -14.66
CA LYS A 151 -4.53 17.33 -13.91
C LYS A 151 -4.72 16.96 -12.44
N GLY A 152 -5.84 17.34 -11.82
CA GLY A 152 -6.19 16.96 -10.45
C GLY A 152 -6.38 15.45 -10.31
N LEU A 153 -7.22 14.85 -11.16
CA LEU A 153 -7.48 13.41 -11.19
C LEU A 153 -6.19 12.62 -11.46
N ALA A 154 -5.42 13.01 -12.47
CA ALA A 154 -4.16 12.34 -12.80
C ALA A 154 -3.15 12.37 -11.64
N ARG A 155 -3.09 13.46 -10.86
CA ARG A 155 -2.26 13.54 -9.66
C ARG A 155 -2.76 12.62 -8.54
N GLN A 156 -4.08 12.56 -8.33
CA GLN A 156 -4.69 11.69 -7.32
C GLN A 156 -4.44 10.21 -7.64
N LEU A 157 -4.71 9.81 -8.87
CA LEU A 157 -4.53 8.44 -9.36
C LEU A 157 -3.05 8.03 -9.33
N LYS A 158 -2.15 8.94 -9.72
CA LYS A 158 -0.69 8.72 -9.57
C LYS A 158 -0.30 8.48 -8.12
N GLY A 159 -0.79 9.29 -7.18
CA GLY A 159 -0.52 9.11 -5.76
C GLY A 159 -1.05 7.78 -5.21
N GLN A 160 -2.25 7.37 -5.63
CA GLN A 160 -2.82 6.07 -5.24
C GLN A 160 -1.99 4.90 -5.78
N ARG A 161 -1.56 4.95 -7.05
CA ARG A 161 -0.69 3.93 -7.66
C ARG A 161 0.64 3.81 -6.93
N GLU A 162 1.27 4.92 -6.58
CA GLU A 162 2.52 4.94 -5.81
C GLU A 162 2.33 4.30 -4.41
N GLN A 163 1.23 4.60 -3.72
CA GLN A 163 0.91 3.99 -2.43
C GLN A 163 0.66 2.48 -2.52
N LEU A 164 -0.08 2.02 -3.55
CA LEU A 164 -0.32 0.60 -3.78
C LEU A 164 0.97 -0.15 -4.15
N ALA A 165 1.83 0.47 -4.96
CA ALA A 165 3.15 -0.08 -5.27
C ALA A 165 4.02 -0.25 -4.02
N LEU A 166 4.04 0.74 -3.12
CA LEU A 166 4.75 0.63 -1.84
C LEU A 166 4.22 -0.54 -0.99
N LYS A 167 2.90 -0.63 -0.80
CA LYS A 167 2.26 -1.74 -0.08
C LYS A 167 2.60 -3.11 -0.67
N LEU A 168 2.64 -3.21 -2.00
CA LEU A 168 3.03 -4.44 -2.69
C LEU A 168 4.48 -4.82 -2.39
N THR A 169 5.41 -3.85 -2.48
CA THR A 169 6.82 -4.11 -2.19
C THR A 169 7.06 -4.52 -0.74
N GLU A 170 6.33 -3.94 0.21
CA GLU A 170 6.37 -4.31 1.63
C GLU A 170 5.86 -5.73 1.86
N ALA A 171 4.71 -6.08 1.26
CA ALA A 171 4.15 -7.43 1.33
C ALA A 171 5.11 -8.48 0.74
N GLN A 172 5.74 -8.17 -0.41
CA GLN A 172 6.74 -9.03 -1.04
C GLN A 172 7.99 -9.21 -0.19
N ARG A 173 8.49 -8.14 0.43
CA ARG A 173 9.62 -8.22 1.38
C ARG A 173 9.27 -9.08 2.59
N GLY A 174 8.07 -8.91 3.16
CA GLY A 174 7.57 -9.74 4.25
C GLY A 174 7.52 -11.23 3.87
N LEU A 175 6.96 -11.53 2.70
CA LEU A 175 6.90 -12.89 2.16
C LEU A 175 8.29 -13.52 1.99
N LEU A 176 9.26 -12.77 1.45
CA LEU A 176 10.63 -13.24 1.27
C LEU A 176 11.30 -13.57 2.60
N ARG A 177 11.11 -12.72 3.62
CA ARG A 177 11.63 -12.96 4.98
C ARG A 177 11.04 -14.23 5.60
N LEU A 178 9.72 -14.38 5.56
CA LEU A 178 9.06 -15.58 6.09
C LEU A 178 9.51 -16.86 5.36
N ARG A 179 9.74 -16.78 4.04
CA ARG A 179 10.30 -17.91 3.27
C ARG A 179 11.73 -18.26 3.68
N SER A 180 12.57 -17.26 3.95
CA SER A 180 13.93 -17.53 4.45
C SER A 180 13.91 -18.14 5.85
N GLU A 181 13.05 -17.65 6.74
CA GLU A 181 12.87 -18.21 8.09
C GLU A 181 12.36 -19.65 8.04
N ALA A 182 11.39 -19.95 7.17
CA ALA A 182 10.89 -21.31 6.97
C ALA A 182 11.99 -22.26 6.46
N ARG A 183 12.86 -21.80 5.56
CA ARG A 183 14.00 -22.59 5.07
C ARG A 183 15.03 -22.84 6.16
N ALA A 184 15.36 -21.82 6.96
CA ALA A 184 16.28 -21.95 8.08
C ALA A 184 15.76 -22.96 9.11
N MET A 185 14.49 -22.83 9.52
CA MET A 185 13.83 -23.78 10.41
C MET A 185 13.81 -25.20 9.85
N GLN A 186 13.66 -25.36 8.53
CA GLN A 186 13.70 -26.67 7.90
C GLN A 186 15.11 -27.27 7.88
N GLN A 187 16.12 -26.46 7.66
CA GLN A 187 17.51 -26.88 7.72
C GLN A 187 17.89 -27.32 9.15
N GLU A 188 17.56 -26.52 10.17
CA GLU A 188 17.77 -26.88 11.58
C GLU A 188 17.11 -28.22 11.94
N THR A 189 15.87 -28.45 11.50
CA THR A 189 15.23 -29.76 11.76
C THR A 189 15.91 -30.92 11.06
N ASN A 190 16.43 -30.72 9.84
CA ASN A 190 17.15 -31.76 9.12
C ASN A 190 18.46 -32.10 9.84
N ASP A 191 19.18 -31.07 10.29
CA ASP A 191 20.43 -31.23 11.03
C ASP A 191 20.19 -31.99 12.35
N LEU A 192 19.13 -31.65 13.09
CA LEU A 192 18.72 -32.38 14.29
C LEU A 192 18.33 -33.84 13.99
N CYS A 193 17.66 -34.11 12.87
CA CYS A 193 17.33 -35.48 12.45
C CYS A 193 18.60 -36.29 12.13
N CYS A 194 19.58 -35.68 11.45
CA CYS A 194 20.88 -36.29 11.16
C CYS A 194 21.63 -36.61 12.46
N GLN A 195 21.73 -35.65 13.39
CA GLN A 195 22.36 -35.86 14.69
C GLN A 195 21.68 -37.00 15.47
N LEU A 196 20.35 -37.04 15.48
CA LEU A 196 19.61 -38.09 16.16
C LEU A 196 19.83 -39.46 15.51
N ALA A 197 19.96 -39.53 14.18
CA ALA A 197 20.31 -40.76 13.48
C ALA A 197 21.73 -41.23 13.81
N GLU A 198 22.69 -40.31 13.89
CA GLU A 198 24.07 -40.60 14.30
C GLU A 198 24.13 -41.12 15.75
N GLU A 199 23.43 -40.47 16.68
CA GLU A 199 23.38 -40.93 18.08
C GLU A 199 22.72 -42.30 18.21
N ARG A 200 21.64 -42.56 17.46
CA ARG A 200 21.03 -43.90 17.39
C ARG A 200 21.99 -44.94 16.85
N ARG A 201 22.75 -44.60 15.80
CA ARG A 201 23.76 -45.49 15.24
C ARG A 201 24.85 -45.81 16.26
N LYS A 202 25.42 -44.80 16.93
CA LYS A 202 26.43 -45.00 17.99
C LYS A 202 25.90 -45.86 19.13
N THR A 203 24.65 -45.63 19.54
CA THR A 203 24.00 -46.41 20.60
C THR A 203 23.82 -47.87 20.18
N ASN A 204 23.40 -48.11 18.93
CA ASN A 204 23.26 -49.46 18.40
C ASN A 204 24.62 -50.17 18.29
N GLU A 205 25.65 -49.50 17.76
CA GLU A 205 27.01 -50.03 17.68
C GLU A 205 27.56 -50.39 19.07
N TRP A 206 27.27 -49.55 20.08
CA TRP A 206 27.61 -49.83 21.48
C TRP A 206 26.88 -51.08 22.01
N TRP A 207 25.58 -51.19 21.78
CA TRP A 207 24.78 -52.36 22.17
C TRP A 207 25.25 -53.63 21.48
N ASP A 208 25.46 -53.60 20.17
CA ASP A 208 25.93 -54.73 19.37
C ASP A 208 27.30 -55.22 19.84
N TRP A 209 28.21 -54.30 20.16
CA TRP A 209 29.51 -54.63 20.73
C TRP A 209 29.39 -55.33 22.10
N HIS A 210 28.47 -54.87 22.96
CA HIS A 210 28.25 -55.50 24.26
C HIS A 210 27.59 -56.88 24.14
N MET A 211 26.60 -57.01 23.25
CA MET A 211 25.88 -58.27 23.04
C MET A 211 26.76 -59.34 22.42
N THR A 212 27.68 -58.98 21.52
CA THR A 212 28.66 -59.92 20.94
C THR A 212 29.67 -60.43 21.97
N ARG A 213 29.99 -59.64 23.00
CA ARG A 213 30.89 -60.03 24.10
C ARG A 213 30.20 -60.70 25.28
N LEU A 214 28.87 -60.69 25.31
CA LEU A 214 28.08 -61.27 26.40
C LEU A 214 28.44 -62.74 26.72
N PRO A 215 28.66 -63.63 25.72
CA PRO A 215 29.07 -65.01 26.02
C PRO A 215 30.43 -65.09 26.71
N GLN A 216 31.40 -64.28 26.28
CA GLN A 216 32.73 -64.22 26.90
C GLN A 216 32.64 -63.71 28.35
N TYR A 217 31.86 -62.66 28.58
CA TYR A 217 31.60 -62.18 29.95
C TYR A 217 30.93 -63.24 30.83
N HIS A 218 30.03 -64.04 30.26
CA HIS A 218 29.40 -65.14 30.98
C HIS A 218 30.41 -66.23 31.35
N ASP A 219 31.26 -66.64 30.41
CA ASP A 219 32.30 -67.64 30.64
C ASP A 219 33.32 -67.17 31.69
N ASP A 220 33.74 -65.91 31.62
CA ASP A 220 34.67 -65.33 32.59
C ASP A 220 34.06 -65.23 33.99
N LEU A 221 32.78 -64.86 34.10
CA LEU A 221 32.06 -64.87 35.38
C LEU A 221 31.91 -66.30 35.94
N GLN A 222 31.66 -67.30 35.11
CA GLN A 222 31.61 -68.69 35.56
C GLN A 222 32.96 -69.17 36.10
N LYS A 223 34.07 -68.85 35.41
CA LYS A 223 35.43 -69.17 35.86
C LYS A 223 35.74 -68.51 37.20
N LEU A 224 35.42 -67.22 37.37
CA LEU A 224 35.63 -66.51 38.62
C LEU A 224 34.86 -67.15 39.78
N ARG A 225 33.58 -67.50 39.57
CA ARG A 225 32.78 -68.22 40.58
C ARG A 225 33.36 -69.58 40.95
N GLN A 226 33.93 -70.31 39.99
CA GLN A 226 34.60 -71.59 40.25
C GLN A 226 35.86 -71.40 41.10
N VAL A 227 36.66 -70.37 40.81
CA VAL A 227 37.85 -70.02 41.61
C VAL A 227 37.45 -69.64 43.03
N GLU A 228 36.45 -68.76 43.20
CA GLU A 228 35.92 -68.38 44.51
C GLU A 228 35.43 -69.60 45.31
N ALA A 229 34.69 -70.52 44.68
CA ALA A 229 34.23 -71.74 45.31
C ALA A 229 35.38 -72.66 45.76
N CYS A 230 36.45 -72.76 44.96
CA CYS A 230 37.66 -73.51 45.32
C CYS A 230 38.42 -72.87 46.49
N ASP A 231 38.57 -71.55 46.49
CA ASP A 231 39.23 -70.81 47.57
C ASP A 231 38.46 -70.94 48.89
N CYS A 232 37.13 -70.85 48.85
CA CYS A 232 36.27 -71.10 50.01
C CYS A 232 36.44 -72.53 50.55
N ARG A 233 36.47 -73.56 49.69
CA ARG A 233 36.70 -74.95 50.11
C ARG A 233 38.08 -75.13 50.75
N MET A 234 39.12 -74.54 50.16
CA MET A 234 40.48 -74.59 50.69
C MET A 234 40.60 -73.84 52.02
N ALA A 235 39.88 -72.74 52.20
CA ALA A 235 39.80 -72.03 53.47
C ALA A 235 39.13 -72.89 54.56
N ILE A 236 38.01 -73.55 54.24
CA ILE A 236 37.32 -74.48 55.15
C ILE A 236 38.25 -75.63 55.57
N LEU A 237 38.88 -76.31 54.61
CA LEU A 237 39.83 -77.41 54.88
C LEU A 237 41.04 -76.98 55.72
N LYS A 238 41.51 -75.73 55.56
CA LYS A 238 42.60 -75.18 56.39
C LYS A 238 42.14 -74.87 57.82
N CYS A 239 40.89 -74.49 58.03
CA CYS A 239 40.31 -74.30 59.35
C CYS A 239 40.10 -75.65 60.07
N GLU A 240 39.61 -76.67 59.35
CA GLU A 240 39.42 -78.02 59.89
C GLU A 240 40.73 -78.70 60.32
N LYS A 241 41.86 -78.41 59.65
CA LYS A 241 43.19 -78.93 60.06
C LYS A 241 43.83 -78.19 61.24
N LYS A 242 43.25 -77.08 61.67
CA LYS A 242 43.75 -76.25 62.79
C LYS A 242 42.87 -76.34 64.04
N ALA A 243 41.72 -77.00 63.95
CA ALA A 243 40.84 -77.34 65.07
C ALA A 243 41.20 -78.72 65.62
#